data_AF-A0AA35EHA2-F1
#
_entry.id   AF-A0AA35EHA2-F1
#
_cell.length_a   1.000
_cell.length_b   1.000
_cell.length_c   1.000
_cell.angle_alpha   90.00
_cell.angle_beta   90.00
_cell.angle_gamma   90.00
#
_symmetry.space_group_name_H-M   'P 1'
#
loop_
_entity.id
_entity.type
_entity.pdbx_description
1 polymer ?
#
loop_
_entity_poly.entity_id
_entity_poly.type
_entity_poly.pdbx_seq_one_letter_code
_entity_poly.pdbx_strand_id
1 'polypeptide(L)'
;MAKRISSIGARLHCSHGYFSGGYFVGSLLHSGRESIRPDTIDAACELEELQRQAAIQKHRIDRNAVSATHCDECGDAIEEARRRAMPGCRMCASCQADAEMRGKLWGMKS
;
A
#
# COMPACT_ATOMS: atom_id res chain seq x y z
N MET A 1 25.52 -42.83 -49.70
CA MET A 1 24.17 -42.80 -49.07
C MET A 1 24.13 -43.81 -47.92
N ALA A 2 24.11 -43.37 -46.67
CA ALA A 2 23.77 -44.20 -45.51
C ALA A 2 23.09 -43.32 -44.44
N LYS A 3 22.04 -43.84 -43.84
CA LYS A 3 20.90 -43.09 -43.27
C LYS A 3 21.16 -42.53 -41.88
N ARG A 4 20.52 -41.38 -41.62
CA ARG A 4 20.35 -40.70 -40.33
C ARG A 4 19.57 -41.58 -39.35
N ILE A 5 20.11 -41.81 -38.15
CA ILE A 5 19.34 -42.21 -36.96
C ILE A 5 19.76 -41.28 -35.81
N SER A 6 18.75 -40.88 -35.06
CA SER A 6 18.65 -39.70 -34.22
C SER A 6 19.27 -39.85 -32.84
N SER A 7 19.59 -38.68 -32.26
CA SER A 7 19.70 -38.37 -30.83
C SER A 7 20.72 -39.15 -30.00
N ILE A 8 21.68 -38.42 -29.42
CA ILE A 8 21.96 -38.35 -27.97
C ILE A 8 23.27 -37.58 -27.79
N GLY A 9 23.26 -36.57 -26.90
CA GLY A 9 24.48 -35.99 -26.35
C GLY A 9 24.82 -34.57 -26.82
N ALA A 10 23.89 -33.62 -26.70
CA ALA A 10 24.27 -32.21 -26.70
C ALA A 10 25.07 -31.91 -25.42
N ARG A 11 26.37 -31.80 -25.65
CA ARG A 11 27.47 -31.52 -24.74
C ARG A 11 27.30 -30.11 -24.13
N LEU A 12 26.83 -30.02 -22.88
CA LEU A 12 26.96 -28.79 -22.09
C LEU A 12 28.12 -28.95 -21.11
N HIS A 13 29.21 -28.25 -21.43
CA HIS A 13 30.36 -28.07 -20.57
C HIS A 13 29.97 -27.07 -19.47
N CYS A 14 29.95 -27.51 -18.21
CA CYS A 14 29.87 -26.61 -17.05
C CYS A 14 31.09 -26.87 -16.16
N SER A 15 32.06 -25.97 -16.23
CA SER A 15 33.21 -25.90 -15.34
C SER A 15 32.74 -25.62 -13.91
N HIS A 16 33.04 -26.56 -12.99
CA HIS A 16 32.80 -26.56 -11.54
C HIS A 16 31.63 -27.43 -11.02
N GLY A 17 31.79 -28.75 -11.07
CA GLY A 17 30.97 -29.64 -10.26
C GLY A 17 31.49 -31.08 -10.25
N TYR A 18 32.25 -31.44 -9.21
CA TYR A 18 32.61 -32.83 -8.94
C TYR A 18 31.36 -33.61 -8.53
N PHE A 19 30.97 -34.61 -9.32
CA PHE A 19 29.86 -35.51 -9.05
C PHE A 19 30.40 -36.87 -8.60
N SER A 20 30.55 -37.07 -7.29
CA SER A 20 30.85 -38.38 -6.72
C SER A 20 29.70 -38.84 -5.84
N GLY A 21 29.08 -39.97 -6.21
CA GLY A 21 28.51 -40.86 -5.19
C GLY A 21 27.10 -40.59 -4.70
N GLY A 22 26.22 -39.94 -5.49
CA GLY A 22 24.77 -40.24 -5.41
C GLY A 22 24.01 -39.87 -4.13
N TYR A 23 24.57 -39.05 -3.23
CA TYR A 23 23.79 -38.38 -2.20
C TYR A 23 24.25 -36.93 -2.07
N PHE A 24 23.48 -36.02 -2.65
CA PHE A 24 23.62 -34.59 -2.37
C PHE A 24 23.08 -34.37 -0.96
N VAL A 25 23.95 -34.41 0.06
CA VAL A 25 23.64 -33.89 1.41
C VAL A 25 23.69 -32.37 1.39
N GLY A 26 22.94 -31.78 0.46
CA GLY A 26 22.58 -30.37 0.52
C GLY A 26 21.48 -30.24 1.54
N SER A 27 21.70 -29.39 2.55
CA SER A 27 20.63 -28.88 3.38
C SER A 27 19.61 -28.16 2.50
N LEU A 28 18.66 -28.90 1.91
CA LEU A 28 17.44 -28.31 1.37
C LEU A 28 16.48 -28.05 2.55
N LEU A 29 16.91 -27.20 3.47
CA LEU A 29 16.00 -26.40 4.28
C LEU A 29 15.42 -25.32 3.35
N HIS A 30 14.55 -25.74 2.44
CA HIS A 30 13.60 -24.83 1.79
C HIS A 30 12.20 -25.27 2.20
N SER A 31 11.89 -25.03 3.46
CA SER A 31 10.51 -25.05 3.94
C SER A 31 10.29 -23.91 4.92
N GLY A 32 10.75 -22.71 4.54
CA GLY A 32 10.18 -21.46 5.02
C GLY A 32 8.74 -21.27 4.49
N ARG A 33 7.86 -22.25 4.72
CA ARG A 33 6.45 -21.91 4.90
C ARG A 33 6.40 -21.48 6.35
N GLU A 34 6.69 -20.19 6.59
CA GLU A 34 6.29 -19.52 7.83
C GLU A 34 4.78 -19.73 7.90
N SER A 35 4.39 -20.82 8.57
CA SER A 35 3.00 -21.20 8.71
C SER A 35 2.31 -20.01 9.33
N ILE A 36 1.23 -19.58 8.71
CA ILE A 36 0.21 -18.73 9.33
C ILE A 36 -0.13 -19.45 10.66
N ARG A 37 0.59 -19.12 11.75
CA ARG A 37 0.30 -19.66 13.08
C ARG A 37 -0.95 -18.93 13.54
N PRO A 38 -1.83 -19.56 14.32
CA PRO A 38 -3.03 -18.89 14.86
C PRO A 38 -2.70 -17.50 15.43
N ASP A 39 -1.57 -17.41 16.15
CA ASP A 39 -1.03 -16.18 16.75
C ASP A 39 -0.75 -15.04 15.73
N THR A 40 -0.43 -15.37 14.47
CA THR A 40 -0.18 -14.39 13.41
C THR A 40 -1.47 -13.80 12.84
N ILE A 41 -2.56 -14.59 12.84
CA ILE A 41 -3.87 -14.13 12.38
C ILE A 41 -4.51 -13.24 13.43
N ASP A 42 -4.40 -13.63 14.71
CA ASP A 42 -4.93 -12.84 15.82
C ASP A 42 -4.22 -11.47 15.89
N ALA A 43 -2.89 -11.44 15.78
CA ALA A 43 -2.12 -10.20 15.74
C ALA A 43 -2.44 -9.34 14.50
N ALA A 44 -2.63 -9.96 13.32
CA ALA A 44 -3.02 -9.23 12.12
C ALA A 44 -4.41 -8.60 12.26
N CYS A 45 -5.38 -9.34 12.83
CA CYS A 45 -6.73 -8.84 13.07
C CYS A 45 -6.74 -7.62 14.01
N GLU A 46 -5.97 -7.70 15.10
CA GLU A 46 -5.81 -6.58 16.04
C GLU A 46 -5.24 -5.35 15.34
N LEU A 47 -4.20 -5.52 14.52
CA LEU A 47 -3.61 -4.42 13.75
C LEU A 47 -4.59 -3.80 12.75
N GLU A 48 -5.35 -4.62 12.02
CA GLU A 48 -6.36 -4.14 11.07
C GLU A 48 -7.47 -3.34 11.78
N GLU A 49 -7.93 -3.82 12.93
CA GLU A 49 -8.92 -3.11 13.75
C GLU A 49 -8.36 -1.77 14.23
N LEU A 50 -7.13 -1.74 14.74
CA LEU A 50 -6.45 -0.51 15.16
C LEU A 50 -6.31 0.48 14.01
N GLN A 51 -5.88 0.02 12.83
CA GLN A 51 -5.73 0.86 11.65
C GLN A 51 -7.07 1.41 11.17
N ARG A 52 -8.12 0.57 11.16
CA ARG A 52 -9.49 0.97 10.83
C ARG A 52 -9.99 2.05 11.79
N GLN A 53 -9.85 1.83 13.09
CA GLN A 53 -10.26 2.80 14.10
C GLN A 53 -9.48 4.10 13.97
N ALA A 54 -8.17 4.05 13.75
CA ALA A 54 -7.34 5.24 13.55
C ALA A 54 -7.78 6.05 12.32
N ALA A 55 -8.09 5.39 11.20
CA ALA A 55 -8.63 6.06 10.02
C ALA A 55 -9.98 6.74 10.30
N ILE A 56 -10.89 6.04 10.98
CA ILE A 56 -12.19 6.61 11.37
C ILE A 56 -12.01 7.83 12.26
N GLN A 57 -11.17 7.75 13.29
CA GLN A 57 -10.93 8.88 14.20
C GLN A 57 -10.29 10.07 13.46
N LYS A 58 -9.35 9.82 12.56
CA LYS A 58 -8.71 10.88 11.75
C LYS A 58 -9.70 11.64 10.86
N HIS A 59 -10.71 10.94 10.34
CA HIS A 59 -11.73 11.54 9.46
C HIS A 59 -12.98 12.01 10.19
N ARG A 60 -13.02 11.88 11.52
CA ARG A 60 -14.15 12.32 12.32
C ARG A 60 -14.19 13.85 12.34
N ILE A 61 -15.32 14.42 11.93
CA ILE A 61 -15.55 15.87 11.95
C ILE A 61 -16.25 16.30 13.25
N ASP A 62 -15.78 17.40 13.84
CA ASP A 62 -16.42 18.03 14.99
C ASP A 62 -17.66 18.81 14.55
N ARG A 63 -18.84 18.23 14.76
CA ARG A 63 -20.11 18.85 14.31
C ARG A 63 -20.55 20.09 15.08
N ASN A 64 -19.86 20.42 16.18
CA ASN A 64 -20.09 21.63 16.96
C ASN A 64 -19.09 22.75 16.64
N ALA A 65 -18.19 22.55 15.68
CA ALA A 65 -17.20 23.55 15.32
C ALA A 65 -17.88 24.76 14.63
N VAL A 66 -17.46 25.96 15.04
CA VAL A 66 -17.95 27.22 14.44
C VAL A 66 -17.24 27.43 13.10
N SER A 67 -18.02 27.60 12.03
CA SER A 67 -17.50 27.91 10.69
C SER A 67 -17.09 29.38 10.58
N ALA A 68 -16.01 29.65 9.83
CA ALA A 68 -15.59 31.02 9.52
C ALA A 68 -16.64 31.72 8.64
N THR A 69 -16.76 33.05 8.78
CA THR A 69 -17.67 33.84 7.95
C THR A 69 -17.06 34.22 6.59
N HIS A 70 -15.74 34.32 6.53
CA HIS A 70 -14.97 34.66 5.34
C HIS A 70 -13.85 33.63 5.13
N CYS A 71 -13.47 33.43 3.88
CA CYS A 71 -12.42 32.50 3.49
C CYS A 71 -11.03 33.05 3.82
N ASP A 72 -10.18 32.23 4.46
CA ASP A 72 -8.81 32.63 4.83
C ASP A 72 -7.87 32.89 3.62
N GLU A 73 -8.14 32.28 2.46
CA GLU A 73 -7.28 32.40 1.27
C GLU A 73 -7.70 33.56 0.34
N CYS A 74 -8.96 33.62 -0.08
CA CYS A 74 -9.46 34.66 -0.99
C CYS A 74 -10.19 35.82 -0.32
N GLY A 75 -10.57 35.71 0.96
CA GLY A 75 -11.34 36.73 1.68
C GLY A 75 -12.84 36.77 1.39
N ASP A 76 -13.34 35.94 0.46
CA ASP A 76 -14.76 35.92 0.10
C ASP A 76 -15.65 35.38 1.23
N ALA A 77 -16.90 35.85 1.27
CA ALA A 77 -17.89 35.34 2.22
C ALA A 77 -18.20 33.86 1.97
N ILE A 78 -18.17 33.05 3.04
CA ILE A 78 -18.48 31.62 2.95
C ILE A 78 -20.01 31.43 2.98
N GLU A 79 -20.53 30.81 1.93
CA GLU A 79 -21.96 30.54 1.76
C GLU A 79 -22.55 29.79 2.97
N GLU A 80 -23.73 30.23 3.41
CA GLU A 80 -24.43 29.64 4.58
C GLU A 80 -24.69 28.13 4.39
N ALA A 81 -25.01 27.72 3.16
CA ALA A 81 -25.22 26.32 2.81
C ALA A 81 -23.99 25.46 3.15
N ARG A 82 -22.78 26.00 2.89
CA ARG A 82 -21.52 25.32 3.17
C ARG A 82 -21.19 25.31 4.66
N ARG A 83 -21.46 26.41 5.36
CA ARG A 83 -21.32 26.48 6.83
C ARG A 83 -22.24 25.49 7.55
N ARG A 84 -23.43 25.23 7.01
CA ARG A 84 -24.39 24.25 7.55
C ARG A 84 -24.04 22.81 7.19
N ALA A 85 -23.55 22.56 5.98
CA ALA A 85 -23.16 21.22 5.53
C ALA A 85 -21.87 20.74 6.20
N MET A 86 -20.90 21.65 6.39
CA MET A 86 -19.60 21.37 7.01
C MET A 86 -19.33 22.38 8.14
N PRO A 87 -19.75 22.08 9.37
CA PRO A 87 -19.39 22.88 10.53
C PRO A 87 -17.86 22.91 10.70
N GLY A 88 -17.29 24.10 10.93
CA GLY A 88 -15.85 24.32 11.05
C GLY A 88 -15.13 24.63 9.74
N CYS A 89 -15.86 24.91 8.65
CA CYS A 89 -15.26 25.29 7.37
C CYS A 89 -14.55 26.66 7.47
N ARG A 90 -13.29 26.75 7.00
CA ARG A 90 -12.47 27.98 7.01
C ARG A 90 -12.17 28.56 5.61
N MET A 91 -12.38 27.79 4.56
CA MET A 91 -12.06 28.18 3.18
C MET A 91 -13.31 28.08 2.30
N CYS A 92 -13.39 28.79 1.19
CA CYS A 92 -14.48 28.68 0.21
C CYS A 92 -14.37 27.39 -0.64
N ALA A 93 -15.38 27.11 -1.48
CA ALA A 93 -15.49 25.83 -2.19
C ALA A 93 -14.38 25.63 -3.22
N SER A 94 -14.05 26.69 -3.96
CA SER A 94 -12.96 26.74 -4.92
C SER A 94 -11.61 26.54 -4.23
N CYS A 95 -11.27 27.40 -3.26
CA CYS A 95 -9.97 27.33 -2.58
C CYS A 95 -9.75 25.98 -1.87
N GLN A 96 -10.81 25.38 -1.29
CA GLN A 96 -10.71 24.03 -0.71
C GLN A 96 -10.39 22.97 -1.79
N ALA A 97 -11.04 23.03 -2.95
CA ALA A 97 -10.81 22.08 -4.04
C ALA A 97 -9.36 22.21 -4.58
N ASP A 98 -8.87 23.44 -4.70
CA ASP A 98 -7.50 23.73 -5.13
C ASP A 98 -6.47 23.22 -4.10
N ALA A 99 -6.72 23.42 -2.81
CA ALA A 99 -5.88 22.90 -1.73
C ALA A 99 -5.81 21.37 -1.74
N GLU A 100 -6.94 20.70 -1.94
CA GLU A 100 -6.99 19.24 -2.06
C GLU A 100 -6.25 18.74 -3.30
N MET A 101 -6.38 19.43 -4.43
CA MET A 101 -5.64 19.10 -5.65
C MET A 101 -4.13 19.24 -5.45
N ARG A 102 -3.68 20.33 -4.84
CA ARG A 102 -2.27 20.56 -4.49
C ARG A 102 -1.74 19.47 -3.54
N GLY A 103 -2.54 19.10 -2.53
CA GLY A 103 -2.20 18.05 -1.58
C GLY A 103 -2.05 16.68 -2.22
N LYS A 104 -2.98 16.29 -3.12
CA LYS A 104 -2.90 15.05 -3.89
C LYS A 104 -1.65 15.00 -4.76
N LEU A 105 -1.37 16.08 -5.49
CA LEU A 105 -0.20 16.14 -6.35
C LEU A 105 1.11 16.05 -5.58
N TRP A 106 1.21 16.70 -4.41
CA TRP A 106 2.45 16.69 -3.62
C TRP A 106 2.64 15.38 -2.84
N GLY A 107 1.57 14.81 -2.29
CA GLY A 107 1.59 13.53 -1.57
C GLY A 107 1.91 12.31 -2.44
N MET A 108 1.82 12.41 -3.76
CA MET A 108 2.22 11.35 -4.70
C MET A 108 3.73 11.36 -5.04
N LYS A 109 4.48 12.37 -4.58
CA LYS A 109 5.91 12.56 -4.92
C LYS A 109 6.87 12.17 -3.78
N SER A 110 6.36 11.64 -2.67
CA SER A 110 7.14 11.22 -1.50
C SER A 110 7.14 9.71 -1.33
#